data_AF-G9EN77-F1
#
_entry.id   AF-G9EN77-F1
#
_cell.length_a   1.000
_cell.length_b   1.000
_cell.length_c   1.000
_cell.angle_alpha   90.00
_cell.angle_beta   90.00
_cell.angle_gamma   90.00
#
_symmetry.space_group_name_H-M   'P 1'
#
loop_
_entity.id
_entity.type
_entity.pdbx_description
1 polymer ?
#
loop_
_entity_poly.entity_id
_entity_poly.type
_entity_poly.pdbx_seq_one_letter_code
_entity_poly.pdbx_strand_id
1 'polypeptide(L)' 'MIIDNGSIHRSKKVSKFVKKHEWVELFFLPPYHLNIIQLSYFGSG' A
#
# COMPACT_ATOMS: atom_id res chain seq x y z
N MET A 1 -5.66 -4.64 5.84
CA MET A 1 -5.99 -3.95 4.58
C MET A 1 -4.68 -3.74 3.82
N ILE A 2 -4.55 -4.26 2.60
CA ILE A 2 -3.34 -4.08 1.78
C ILE A 2 -3.52 -2.79 1.00
N ILE A 3 -2.60 -1.85 1.18
CA ILE A 3 -2.64 -0.54 0.55
C ILE A 3 -1.42 -0.41 -0.35
N ASP A 4 -1.57 0.26 -1.50
CA ASP A 4 -0.45 0.49 -2.40
C ASP A 4 0.69 1.26 -1.70
N ASN A 5 1.88 1.21 -2.29
CA ASN A 5 3.08 1.83 -1.72
C ASN A 5 3.16 3.34 -2.01
N GLY A 6 2.03 3.99 -2.29
CA GLY A 6 1.94 5.41 -2.55
C GLY A 6 2.61 6.22 -1.44
N SER A 7 3.32 7.28 -1.81
CA SER A 7 4.10 8.11 -0.89
C SER A 7 3.26 8.68 0.27
N ILE A 8 1.95 8.85 0.06
CA ILE A 8 0.98 9.25 1.07
C ILE A 8 0.88 8.27 2.25
N HIS A 9 1.00 6.96 1.99
CA HIS A 9 0.94 5.90 2.99
C HIS A 9 2.20 5.83 3.87
N ARG A 10 3.31 6.41 3.40
CA ARG A 10 4.57 6.54 4.17
C ARG A 10 4.70 7.87 4.91
N SER A 11 3.67 8.72 4.89
CA SER A 11 3.73 10.03 5.56
C SER A 11 3.81 9.90 7.09
N LYS A 12 4.47 10.88 7.73
CA LYS A 12 4.56 10.95 9.21
C LYS A 12 3.19 10.97 9.88
N LYS A 13 2.18 11.55 9.23
CA LYS A 13 0.80 11.63 9.73
C LYS A 13 0.16 10.25 9.78
N VAL A 14 0.29 9.46 8.70
CA VAL A 14 -0.23 8.09 8.64
C VAL A 14 0.49 7.19 9.65
N SER A 15 1.82 7.28 9.76
CA SER A 15 2.57 6.50 10.76
C SER A 15 2.14 6.81 12.20
N LYS A 16 1.91 8.08 12.56
CA LYS A 16 1.40 8.45 13.89
C LYS A 16 -0.01 7.95 14.14
N PHE A 17 -0.87 7.91 13.13
CA PHE A 17 -2.21 7.38 13.24
C PHE A 17 -2.19 5.88 13.51
N VAL A 18 -1.44 5.12 12.71
CA VAL A 18 -1.32 3.65 12.86
C VAL A 18 -0.75 3.27 14.23
N LYS A 19 0.26 3.99 14.72
CA LYS A 19 0.83 3.76 16.07
C LYS A 19 -0.17 3.93 17.21
N LYS A 20 -1.26 4.68 17.02
CA LYS A 20 -2.32 4.84 18.04
C LYS A 20 -3.37 3.73 17.98
N HIS A 21 -3.35 2.91 16.94
CA HIS A 21 -4.35 1.88 16.68
C HIS A 21 -3.65 0.54 16.49
N GLU A 22 -3.41 -0.17 17.58
CA GLU A 22 -2.67 -1.45 17.60
C GLU A 22 -3.31 -2.55 16.74
N TRP A 23 -4.61 -2.44 16.47
CA TRP A 23 -5.33 -3.36 15.57
C TRP A 23 -5.06 -3.09 14.08
N VAL A 24 -4.31 -2.04 13.74
CA VAL A 24 -3.96 -1.68 12.37
C VAL A 24 -2.50 -2.01 12.10
N GLU A 25 -2.27 -2.90 11.14
CA GLU A 25 -0.94 -3.20 10.61
C GLU A 25 -0.85 -2.78 9.14
N LEU A 26 0.26 -2.12 8.78
CA LEU A 26 0.54 -1.70 7.41
C LEU A 26 1.58 -2.64 6.78
N PHE A 27 1.20 -3.25 5.66
CA PHE A 27 2.09 -4.05 4.83
C PHE A 27 2.48 -3.25 3.59
N PHE A 28 3.78 -2.99 3.42
CA PHE A 28 4.30 -2.31 2.24
C PHE A 28 4.84 -3.33 1.25
N LEU A 29 4.37 -3.25 0.01
CA LEU A 29 4.91 -4.07 -1.06
C LEU A 29 6.35 -3.60 -1.41
N PRO A 30 7.25 -4.53 -1.80
CA PRO A 30 8.57 -4.16 -2.27
C PRO A 30 8.47 -3.24 -3.50
N PRO A 31 9.41 -2.30 -3.67
CA PRO A 31 9.47 -1.49 -4.88
C PRO A 31 9.62 -2.41 -6.10
N TYR A 32 8.85 -2.13 -7.16
CA TYR A 32 8.79 -2.92 -8.41
C TYR A 32 8.10 -4.30 -8.35
N HIS A 33 7.27 -4.57 -7.35
CA HIS A 33 6.19 -5.54 -7.58
C HIS A 33 5.28 -4.97 -8.66
N LEU A 34 5.39 -5.47 -9.90
CA LEU A 34 4.35 -5.25 -10.90
C LEU A 34 3.04 -5.68 -10.25
N ASN A 35 2.14 -4.73 -10.03
CA ASN A 35 0.80 -5.03 -9.54
C ASN A 35 0.19 -6.00 -10.55
N ILE A 36 0.11 -7.28 -10.18
CA ILE A 36 -0.52 -8.31 -11.01
C ILE A 36 -1.95 -7.87 -11.38
N ILE A 37 -2.60 -7.14 -10.48
CA ILE A 37 -3.89 -6.48 -10.71
C ILE A 37 -3.83 -5.46 -11.86
N GLN A 38 -2.79 -4.62 -11.92
CA GLN A 38 -2.64 -3.62 -12.98
C GLN A 38 -2.37 -4.28 -14.34
N LEU A 39 -1.60 -5.37 -14.37
CA LEU A 39 -1.41 -6.15 -15.60
C LEU A 39 -2.73 -6.76 -16.10
N SER A 40 -3.59 -7.28 -15.22
CA SER A 40 -4.89 -7.80 -15.65
C SER A 40 -5.82 -6.72 -16.21
N TYR A 41 -5.72 -5.47 -15.75
CA TYR A 41 -6.48 -4.35 -16.31
C TYR A 41 -5.98 -3.88 -17.69
N PHE A 42 -4.69 -4.02 -17.96
CA PHE A 42 -4.09 -3.64 -19.26
C PHE A 42 -4.06 -4.79 -20.27
N GLY A 43 -4.23 -6.04 -19.84
CA GLY A 43 -4.19 -7.25 -20.68
C GLY A 43 -5.54 -7.71 -21.25
N SER A 44 -6.63 -7.03 -20.92
CA SER A 44 -7.98 -7.28 -21.45
C SER A 44 -8.38 -6.19 -22.47
N GLY A 45 -7.48 -5.93 -23.42
CA GLY A 45 -7.70 -5.07 -24.59
C GLY A 45 -7.94 -5.91 -25.85
#